data_AF-A0A7W0Q6P4-F1
#
_entry.id   AF-A0A7W0Q6P4-F1
#
_cell.length_a   1.000
_cell.length_b   1.000
_cell.length_c   1.000
_cell.angle_alpha   90.00
_cell.angle_beta   90.00
_cell.angle_gamma   90.00
#
_symmetry.space_group_name_H-M   'P 1'
#
loop_
_entity.id
_entity.type
_entity.pdbx_description
1 polymer ?
#
loop_
_entity_poly.entity_id
_entity_poly.type
_entity_poly.pdbx_seq_one_letter_code
_entity_poly.pdbx_strand_id
1 'polypeptide(L)'
;MRTLPLLAIAVALSGCRRDPAASSTTAALDALWALAPAGARGAIVLSPRSLTMAEHAFADLRATFDREPEFAPAKVQLEAMFAPVGGPSITLADLGFTPTKGAALFLVKDGMIAILPVADRDKFLARVKGTKGATATDADRIDAATCKLVRGFYACATAEPLLATIGQGQLKQELAAAGARGDIEIVGTELPFGGTQPGAAALVLQLARGAAVVRGTVTRAPHELTDRFTRTATPRADTGHSAGFALVDLTSVARPSPEVVLGDVTIERVLSSLDGMLSIVIPAGPLAFDIELPLKDPAPFTTIVERCAELPGAEMIGAKFADGACHVSVPQLGLALDAWVEPKRLRVGNKAKPVTGTAVAMTPVGSELARGTWSFAVWGRGTMMAEGAMSPVADPAALEPEAAVMIRLMALVNELGLGVRLEGEQLKFLGVVRTAFANPDDVVAKLTKITAAEIAASRAATAAKPIADAAPGSPFAADFKAGQGGLMIPTALVGMGASIAIPAMLQYREGADGDDAPPPGAPAPITP
;
A
#
# COMPACT_ATOMS: atom_id res chain seq x y z
N MET A 1 -10.44 -4.83 -14.13
CA MET A 1 -9.29 -4.68 -15.04
C MET A 1 -8.34 -3.51 -14.74
N ARG A 2 -8.66 -2.54 -13.87
CA ARG A 2 -7.80 -1.35 -13.61
C ARG A 2 -6.98 -1.39 -12.31
N THR A 3 -6.96 -2.51 -11.58
CA THR A 3 -6.22 -2.69 -10.32
C THR A 3 -4.79 -3.19 -10.51
N LEU A 4 -4.51 -3.88 -11.63
CA LEU A 4 -3.17 -4.36 -11.99
C LEU A 4 -2.09 -3.26 -12.03
N PRO A 5 -2.36 -2.04 -12.55
CA PRO A 5 -1.36 -0.97 -12.61
C PRO A 5 -0.92 -0.47 -11.24
N LEU A 6 -1.81 -0.37 -10.25
CA LEU A 6 -1.48 0.12 -8.90
C LEU A 6 -0.62 -0.88 -8.13
N LEU A 7 -0.93 -2.17 -8.24
CA LEU A 7 -0.10 -3.22 -7.66
C LEU A 7 1.25 -3.32 -8.38
N ALA A 8 1.27 -3.20 -9.71
CA ALA A 8 2.49 -3.14 -10.49
C ALA A 8 3.35 -1.91 -10.16
N ILE A 9 2.76 -0.75 -9.87
CA ILE A 9 3.48 0.45 -9.42
C ILE A 9 4.03 0.26 -8.00
N ALA A 10 3.27 -0.33 -7.08
CA ALA A 10 3.77 -0.63 -5.72
C ALA A 10 4.91 -1.66 -5.74
N VAL A 11 4.80 -2.70 -6.57
CA VAL A 11 5.87 -3.68 -6.78
C VAL A 11 7.04 -3.07 -7.56
N ALA A 12 6.81 -2.16 -8.50
CA ALA A 12 7.86 -1.46 -9.23
C ALA A 12 8.63 -0.51 -8.30
N LEU A 13 7.96 0.36 -7.55
CA LEU A 13 8.60 1.30 -6.63
C LEU A 13 9.39 0.58 -5.52
N SER A 14 8.94 -0.61 -5.11
CA SER A 14 9.70 -1.48 -4.20
C SER A 14 10.71 -2.39 -4.92
N GLY A 15 10.70 -2.48 -6.24
CA GLY A 15 11.58 -3.35 -7.02
C GLY A 15 13.02 -2.85 -7.14
N CYS A 16 13.31 -1.62 -6.69
CA CYS A 16 14.64 -1.04 -6.78
C CYS A 16 15.67 -1.88 -6.02
N ARG A 17 16.62 -2.50 -6.74
CA ARG A 17 17.69 -3.34 -6.15
C ARG A 17 18.91 -2.55 -5.70
N ARG A 18 19.01 -1.27 -6.05
CA ARG A 18 20.19 -0.42 -5.79
C ARG A 18 19.80 0.79 -4.96
N ASP A 19 20.44 0.96 -3.81
CA ASP A 19 20.36 2.20 -3.05
C ASP A 19 21.42 3.18 -3.59
N PRO A 20 21.04 4.29 -4.25
CA PRO A 20 22.01 5.31 -4.59
C PRO A 20 22.62 5.84 -3.30
N ALA A 21 23.93 6.13 -3.30
CA ALA A 21 24.57 6.76 -2.14
C ALA A 21 23.73 7.96 -1.65
N ALA A 22 23.53 8.03 -0.32
CA ALA A 22 22.67 9.03 0.31
C ALA A 22 23.14 10.46 0.01
N SER A 23 22.67 11.03 -1.10
CA SER A 23 22.69 12.48 -1.29
C SER A 23 21.73 13.11 -0.27
N SER A 24 22.01 14.33 0.18
CA SER A 24 21.14 15.03 1.13
C SER A 24 19.80 15.36 0.47
N THR A 25 18.85 14.41 0.52
CA THR A 25 17.54 14.48 -0.12
C THR A 25 16.74 15.71 0.34
N THR A 26 16.90 16.11 1.60
CA THR A 26 16.13 17.18 2.22
C THR A 26 16.38 18.56 1.60
N ALA A 27 17.64 18.93 1.36
CA ALA A 27 17.95 20.27 0.82
C ALA A 27 17.45 20.44 -0.64
N ALA A 28 17.58 19.38 -1.45
CA ALA A 28 17.07 19.38 -2.82
C ALA A 28 15.53 19.48 -2.85
N LEU A 29 14.84 18.74 -1.98
CA LEU A 29 13.38 18.82 -1.82
C LEU A 29 12.95 20.21 -1.34
N ASP A 30 13.67 20.80 -0.38
CA ASP A 30 13.37 22.14 0.12
C ASP A 30 13.50 23.21 -0.96
N ALA A 31 14.49 23.10 -1.84
CA ALA A 31 14.64 23.97 -2.99
C ALA A 31 13.45 23.85 -3.96
N LEU A 32 12.94 22.63 -4.19
CA LEU A 32 11.75 22.41 -5.01
C LEU A 32 10.47 22.93 -4.36
N TRP A 33 10.27 22.73 -3.06
CA TRP A 33 9.13 23.30 -2.35
C TRP A 33 9.12 24.82 -2.33
N ALA A 34 10.31 25.46 -2.35
CA ALA A 34 10.44 26.90 -2.50
C ALA A 34 10.01 27.44 -3.88
N LEU A 35 9.69 26.55 -4.83
CA LEU A 35 9.12 26.88 -6.14
C LEU A 35 7.59 26.73 -6.18
N ALA A 36 6.94 26.34 -5.09
CA ALA A 36 5.48 26.18 -5.08
C ALA A 36 4.79 27.46 -5.59
N PRO A 37 3.89 27.37 -6.58
CA PRO A 37 3.24 28.55 -7.14
C PRO A 37 2.17 29.13 -6.22
N ALA A 38 1.83 30.40 -6.39
CA ALA A 38 0.64 30.98 -5.76
C ALA A 38 -0.61 30.17 -6.13
N GLY A 39 -1.48 29.92 -5.15
CA GLY A 39 -2.73 29.18 -5.37
C GLY A 39 -2.55 27.68 -5.64
N ALA A 40 -1.36 27.12 -5.41
CA ALA A 40 -1.14 25.68 -5.50
C ALA A 40 -2.03 24.92 -4.49
N ARG A 41 -2.77 23.93 -4.98
CA ARG A 41 -3.73 23.10 -4.24
C ARG A 41 -3.25 21.65 -4.08
N GLY A 42 -2.21 21.28 -4.81
CA GLY A 42 -1.56 20.00 -4.65
C GLY A 42 -0.15 20.02 -5.22
N ALA A 43 0.68 19.12 -4.74
CA ALA A 43 2.03 18.94 -5.22
C ALA A 43 2.51 17.51 -5.06
N ILE A 44 3.34 17.05 -5.98
CA ILE A 44 4.20 15.87 -5.86
C ILE A 44 5.62 16.33 -6.07
N VAL A 45 6.50 16.13 -5.09
CA VAL A 45 7.90 16.55 -5.13
C VAL A 45 8.79 15.31 -4.96
N LEU A 46 9.70 15.12 -5.90
CA LEU A 46 10.57 13.96 -6.01
C LEU A 46 12.03 14.39 -5.82
N SER A 47 12.73 13.73 -4.89
CA SER A 47 14.16 13.92 -4.69
C SER A 47 14.98 13.34 -5.85
N PRO A 48 16.23 13.80 -6.07
CA PRO A 48 17.14 13.16 -7.01
C PRO A 48 17.29 11.64 -6.80
N ARG A 49 17.36 11.21 -5.52
CA ARG A 49 17.42 9.80 -5.12
C ARG A 49 16.19 9.05 -5.59
N SER A 50 14.98 9.58 -5.38
CA SER A 50 13.73 8.92 -5.82
C SER A 50 13.66 8.69 -7.32
N LEU A 51 14.12 9.66 -8.14
CA LEU A 51 14.13 9.53 -9.59
C LEU A 51 15.09 8.44 -10.05
N THR A 52 16.28 8.40 -9.45
CA THR A 52 17.27 7.33 -9.70
C THR A 52 16.73 5.96 -9.31
N MET A 53 16.07 5.88 -8.15
CA MET A 53 15.45 4.63 -7.69
C MET A 53 14.32 4.17 -8.62
N ALA A 54 13.49 5.10 -9.09
CA ALA A 54 12.40 4.82 -10.02
C ALA A 54 12.91 4.31 -11.39
N GLU A 55 13.98 4.90 -11.92
CA GLU A 55 14.61 4.43 -13.16
C GLU A 55 15.18 3.00 -13.00
N HIS A 56 15.90 2.73 -11.90
CA HIS A 56 16.41 1.39 -11.63
C HIS A 56 15.29 0.36 -11.43
N ALA A 57 14.25 0.71 -10.67
CA ALA A 57 13.06 -0.10 -10.48
C ALA A 57 12.40 -0.47 -11.80
N PHE A 58 12.27 0.51 -12.71
CA PHE A 58 11.69 0.30 -14.02
C PHE A 58 12.55 -0.65 -14.88
N ALA A 59 13.87 -0.47 -14.87
CA ALA A 59 14.81 -1.37 -15.55
C ALA A 59 14.74 -2.81 -15.00
N ASP A 60 14.68 -2.97 -13.67
CA ASP A 60 14.57 -4.27 -13.00
C ASP A 60 13.24 -4.97 -13.33
N LEU A 61 12.13 -4.22 -13.36
CA LEU A 61 10.81 -4.72 -13.73
C LEU A 61 10.80 -5.20 -15.19
N ARG A 62 11.31 -4.38 -16.11
CA ARG A 62 11.43 -4.77 -17.52
C ARG A 62 12.28 -6.02 -17.68
N ALA A 63 13.46 -6.06 -17.07
CA ALA A 63 14.34 -7.22 -17.14
C ALA A 63 13.65 -8.49 -16.58
N THR A 64 12.70 -8.33 -15.66
CA THR A 64 11.88 -9.42 -15.15
C THR A 64 10.82 -9.82 -16.16
N PHE A 65 10.09 -8.88 -16.75
CA PHE A 65 9.09 -9.15 -17.79
C PHE A 65 9.70 -9.79 -19.04
N ASP A 66 10.92 -9.39 -19.42
CA ASP A 66 11.64 -9.96 -20.56
C ASP A 66 12.08 -11.41 -20.34
N ARG A 67 12.31 -11.82 -19.08
CA ARG A 67 12.78 -13.17 -18.74
C ARG A 67 11.65 -14.18 -18.54
N GLU A 68 10.43 -13.71 -18.32
CA GLU A 68 9.36 -14.50 -17.72
C GLU A 68 8.11 -14.44 -18.62
N PRO A 69 7.83 -15.52 -19.39
CA PRO A 69 6.77 -15.52 -20.40
C PRO A 69 5.38 -15.17 -19.86
N GLU A 70 5.10 -15.50 -18.59
CA GLU A 70 3.83 -15.20 -17.92
C GLU A 70 3.55 -13.70 -17.77
N PHE A 71 4.57 -12.83 -17.82
CA PHE A 71 4.38 -11.38 -17.81
C PHE A 71 4.18 -10.77 -19.21
N ALA A 72 4.10 -11.57 -20.28
CA ALA A 72 3.92 -11.04 -21.63
C ALA A 72 2.72 -10.08 -21.79
N PRO A 73 1.53 -10.34 -21.21
CA PRO A 73 0.42 -9.38 -21.28
C PRO A 73 0.73 -8.05 -20.57
N ALA A 74 1.36 -8.11 -19.40
CA ALA A 74 1.76 -6.92 -18.64
C ALA A 74 2.85 -6.12 -19.38
N LYS A 75 3.76 -6.80 -20.08
CA LYS A 75 4.78 -6.17 -20.92
C LYS A 75 4.18 -5.35 -22.06
N VAL A 76 3.18 -5.88 -22.77
CA VAL A 76 2.49 -5.14 -23.85
C VAL A 76 1.82 -3.88 -23.30
N GLN A 77 1.18 -3.96 -22.13
CA GLN A 77 0.57 -2.80 -21.49
C GLN A 77 1.62 -1.75 -21.09
N LEU A 78 2.77 -2.21 -20.56
CA LEU A 78 3.89 -1.33 -20.23
C LEU A 78 4.45 -0.65 -21.48
N GLU A 79 4.66 -1.40 -22.56
CA GLU A 79 5.11 -0.87 -23.84
C GLU A 79 4.17 0.21 -24.39
N ALA A 80 2.86 -0.05 -24.35
CA ALA A 80 1.85 0.92 -24.77
C ALA A 80 1.86 2.19 -23.91
N MET A 81 2.00 2.05 -22.59
CA MET A 81 2.06 3.18 -21.66
C MET A 81 3.27 4.08 -21.91
N PHE A 82 4.43 3.50 -22.24
CA PHE A 82 5.66 4.24 -22.45
C PHE A 82 5.91 4.63 -23.92
N ALA A 83 5.11 4.14 -24.87
CA ALA A 83 5.25 4.47 -26.29
C ALA A 83 5.35 6.00 -26.55
N PRO A 84 4.53 6.88 -25.91
CA PRO A 84 4.63 8.33 -26.13
C PRO A 84 5.99 8.93 -25.75
N VAL A 85 6.69 8.33 -24.77
CA VAL A 85 7.98 8.81 -24.26
C VAL A 85 9.17 8.00 -24.75
N GLY A 86 8.98 6.97 -25.58
CA GLY A 86 10.06 6.21 -26.25
C GLY A 86 10.08 4.74 -26.04
N GLY A 87 8.97 4.21 -25.53
CA GLY A 87 8.85 2.82 -25.17
C GLY A 87 9.61 2.51 -23.89
N PRO A 88 9.66 1.23 -23.52
CA PRO A 88 10.05 0.79 -22.19
C PRO A 88 11.57 0.75 -21.95
N SER A 89 12.40 1.20 -22.90
CA SER A 89 13.87 1.32 -22.72
C SER A 89 14.31 2.71 -22.36
N ILE A 90 13.39 3.67 -22.33
CA ILE A 90 13.76 5.06 -22.14
C ILE A 90 14.40 5.27 -20.77
N THR A 91 15.56 5.92 -20.76
CA THR A 91 16.22 6.38 -19.54
C THR A 91 15.95 7.87 -19.32
N LEU A 92 16.18 8.36 -18.11
CA LEU A 92 16.21 9.79 -17.79
C LEU A 92 17.19 10.52 -18.72
N ALA A 93 18.37 9.94 -18.94
CA ALA A 93 19.37 10.53 -19.84
C ALA A 93 18.87 10.62 -21.29
N ASP A 94 18.08 9.65 -21.76
CA ASP A 94 17.46 9.69 -23.10
C ASP A 94 16.42 10.80 -23.26
N LEU A 95 15.79 11.20 -22.16
CA LEU A 95 14.90 12.36 -22.09
C LEU A 95 15.66 13.70 -21.91
N GLY A 96 16.99 13.68 -21.81
CA GLY A 96 17.78 14.88 -21.48
C GLY A 96 17.70 15.29 -20.00
N PHE A 97 17.23 14.39 -19.14
CA PHE A 97 17.18 14.58 -17.69
C PHE A 97 18.46 14.11 -17.00
N THR A 98 18.64 14.54 -15.74
CA THR A 98 19.74 14.11 -14.88
C THR A 98 19.24 13.53 -13.56
N PRO A 99 19.88 12.46 -13.04
CA PRO A 99 19.55 11.90 -11.72
C PRO A 99 20.01 12.79 -10.54
N THR A 100 20.73 13.89 -10.80
CA THR A 100 21.26 14.78 -9.76
C THR A 100 20.31 15.93 -9.39
N LYS A 101 19.22 16.11 -10.14
CA LYS A 101 18.17 17.09 -9.87
C LYS A 101 16.88 16.36 -9.51
N GLY A 102 16.10 16.93 -8.59
CA GLY A 102 14.75 16.44 -8.31
C GLY A 102 13.74 17.00 -9.30
N ALA A 103 12.49 16.56 -9.16
CA ALA A 103 11.37 17.00 -9.98
C ALA A 103 10.19 17.43 -9.09
N ALA A 104 9.31 18.28 -9.59
CA ALA A 104 8.07 18.61 -8.91
C ALA A 104 6.92 18.78 -9.90
N LEU A 105 5.71 18.45 -9.48
CA LEU A 105 4.48 18.78 -10.18
C LEU A 105 3.57 19.51 -9.20
N PHE A 106 3.16 20.73 -9.54
CA PHE A 106 2.23 21.54 -8.76
C PHE A 106 0.91 21.67 -9.53
N LEU A 107 -0.20 21.42 -8.81
CA LEU A 107 -1.56 21.58 -9.30
C LEU A 107 -2.09 22.93 -8.82
N VAL A 108 -2.60 23.75 -9.73
CA VAL A 108 -3.29 25.01 -9.45
C VAL A 108 -4.68 24.94 -10.07
N LYS A 109 -5.60 25.83 -9.68
CA LYS A 109 -6.99 25.81 -10.16
C LYS A 109 -7.10 25.77 -11.70
N ASP A 110 -6.28 26.58 -12.37
CA ASP A 110 -6.39 26.84 -13.81
C ASP A 110 -5.27 26.15 -14.61
N GLY A 111 -4.61 25.12 -14.05
CA GLY A 111 -3.52 24.43 -14.75
C GLY A 111 -2.54 23.69 -13.86
N MET A 112 -1.35 23.47 -14.40
CA MET A 112 -0.26 22.80 -13.70
C MET A 112 1.10 23.40 -14.04
N ILE A 113 2.03 23.24 -13.11
CA ILE A 113 3.43 23.60 -13.28
C ILE A 113 4.29 22.38 -12.97
N ALA A 114 5.11 21.95 -13.92
CA ALA A 114 6.11 20.91 -13.75
C ALA A 114 7.50 21.53 -13.67
N ILE A 115 8.25 21.16 -12.62
CA ILE A 115 9.68 21.42 -12.48
C ILE A 115 10.42 20.15 -12.92
N LEU A 116 11.15 20.24 -14.03
CA LEU A 116 11.77 19.09 -14.68
C LEU A 116 13.28 19.04 -14.41
N PRO A 117 13.87 17.85 -14.23
CA PRO A 117 15.29 17.67 -13.95
C PRO A 117 16.15 17.76 -15.23
N VAL A 118 15.92 18.75 -16.08
CA VAL A 118 16.60 18.92 -17.38
C VAL A 118 18.09 19.25 -17.18
N ALA A 119 18.95 18.49 -17.87
CA ALA A 119 20.38 18.73 -17.99
C ALA A 119 20.79 19.02 -19.44
N ASP A 120 20.12 18.39 -20.41
CA ASP A 120 20.30 18.63 -21.84
C ASP A 120 18.99 19.15 -22.43
N ARG A 121 18.86 20.48 -22.50
CA ARG A 121 17.66 21.17 -23.01
C ARG A 121 17.37 20.78 -24.46
N ASP A 122 18.40 20.65 -25.28
CA ASP A 122 18.23 20.40 -26.72
C ASP A 122 17.76 18.96 -26.95
N LYS A 123 18.36 17.99 -26.25
CA LYS A 123 17.89 16.61 -26.25
C LYS A 123 16.46 16.49 -25.73
N PHE A 124 16.14 17.16 -24.63
CA PHE A 124 14.78 17.16 -24.07
C PHE A 124 13.76 17.72 -25.07
N LEU A 125 14.01 18.89 -25.66
CA LEU A 125 13.10 19.50 -26.63
C LEU A 125 12.95 18.66 -27.89
N ALA A 126 14.04 18.11 -28.42
CA ALA A 126 13.97 17.18 -29.55
C ALA A 126 13.11 15.96 -29.23
N ARG A 127 13.22 15.43 -28.01
CA ARG A 127 12.48 14.26 -27.56
C ARG A 127 10.98 14.50 -27.47
N VAL A 128 10.58 15.63 -26.91
CA VAL A 128 9.16 16.02 -26.70
C VAL A 128 8.60 16.83 -27.88
N LYS A 129 9.35 16.94 -28.98
CA LYS A 129 9.00 17.75 -30.17
C LYS A 129 8.69 19.21 -29.84
N GLY A 130 9.39 19.76 -28.85
CA GLY A 130 9.25 21.15 -28.43
C GLY A 130 9.95 22.12 -29.38
N THR A 131 9.48 23.37 -29.39
CA THR A 131 10.13 24.48 -30.09
C THR A 131 11.00 25.25 -29.11
N LYS A 132 12.29 25.38 -29.43
CA LYS A 132 13.27 26.10 -28.62
C LYS A 132 13.10 27.62 -28.75
N GLY A 133 13.07 28.33 -27.64
CA GLY A 133 13.17 29.79 -27.61
C GLY A 133 14.50 30.28 -28.18
N ALA A 134 14.53 31.47 -28.78
CA ALA A 134 15.73 31.99 -29.45
C ALA A 134 16.93 32.13 -28.51
N THR A 135 16.68 32.43 -27.23
CA THR A 135 17.69 32.57 -26.19
C THR A 135 17.50 31.57 -25.04
N ALA A 136 18.43 31.57 -24.08
CA ALA A 136 18.32 30.79 -22.84
C ALA A 136 17.22 31.30 -21.90
N THR A 137 16.78 32.55 -22.08
CA THR A 137 15.76 33.21 -21.26
C THR A 137 14.37 33.20 -21.91
N ASP A 138 14.31 33.01 -23.23
CA ASP A 138 13.04 32.89 -23.95
C ASP A 138 12.33 31.59 -23.61
N ALA A 139 11.01 31.63 -23.72
CA ALA A 139 10.19 30.46 -23.47
C ALA A 139 10.29 29.43 -24.59
N ASP A 140 10.49 28.17 -24.22
CA ASP A 140 10.24 27.01 -25.05
C ASP A 140 8.74 26.71 -25.11
N ARG A 141 8.30 26.05 -26.17
CA ARG A 141 6.92 25.59 -26.35
C ARG A 141 6.88 24.08 -26.51
N ILE A 142 6.01 23.41 -25.78
CA ILE A 142 5.76 21.98 -25.88
C ILE A 142 4.24 21.81 -25.90
N ASP A 143 3.68 21.54 -27.08
CA ASP A 143 2.23 21.62 -27.31
C ASP A 143 1.66 22.96 -26.76
N ALA A 144 0.67 22.89 -25.87
CA ALA A 144 0.09 24.05 -25.20
C ALA A 144 0.95 24.59 -24.03
N ALA A 145 1.94 23.83 -23.57
CA ALA A 145 2.77 24.22 -22.43
C ALA A 145 3.88 25.21 -22.82
N THR A 146 4.20 26.09 -21.87
CA THR A 146 5.28 27.07 -21.95
C THR A 146 6.36 26.71 -20.95
N CYS A 147 7.61 26.60 -21.37
CA CYS A 147 8.71 26.25 -20.48
C CYS A 147 9.84 27.28 -20.47
N LYS A 148 10.44 27.57 -19.32
CA LYS A 148 11.64 28.41 -19.22
C LYS A 148 12.43 28.13 -17.94
N LEU A 149 13.63 28.69 -17.85
CA LEU A 149 14.38 28.68 -16.61
C LEU A 149 13.78 29.67 -15.59
N VAL A 150 13.43 29.18 -14.41
CA VAL A 150 12.95 29.97 -13.28
C VAL A 150 13.79 29.61 -12.06
N ARG A 151 14.53 30.59 -11.52
CA ARG A 151 15.44 30.41 -10.37
C ARG A 151 16.41 29.23 -10.51
N GLY A 152 16.91 28.99 -11.73
CA GLY A 152 17.83 27.90 -12.04
C GLY A 152 17.18 26.54 -12.31
N PHE A 153 15.85 26.45 -12.24
CA PHE A 153 15.09 25.23 -12.55
C PHE A 153 14.36 25.36 -13.89
N TYR A 154 14.29 24.27 -14.64
CA TYR A 154 13.52 24.23 -15.88
C TYR A 154 12.05 23.96 -15.55
N ALA A 155 11.21 24.98 -15.70
CA ALA A 155 9.80 24.95 -15.32
C ALA A 155 8.92 25.01 -16.57
N CYS A 156 7.95 24.11 -16.66
CA CYS A 156 6.92 24.07 -17.70
C CYS A 156 5.56 24.34 -17.06
N ALA A 157 4.72 25.17 -17.67
CA ALA A 157 3.36 25.40 -17.22
C ALA A 157 2.37 25.32 -18.37
N THR A 158 1.14 24.90 -18.09
CA THR A 158 0.05 24.86 -19.09
C THR A 158 -0.35 26.24 -19.60
N ALA A 159 -0.02 27.30 -18.87
CA ALA A 159 -0.19 28.68 -19.31
C ALA A 159 1.01 29.52 -18.84
N GLU A 160 1.51 30.38 -19.72
CA GLU A 160 2.68 31.22 -19.45
C GLU A 160 2.56 32.09 -18.18
N PRO A 161 1.40 32.72 -17.86
CA PRO A 161 1.26 33.52 -16.64
C PRO A 161 1.49 32.72 -15.35
N LEU A 162 1.26 31.40 -15.34
CA LEU A 162 1.50 30.56 -14.17
C LEU A 162 2.99 30.51 -13.80
N LEU A 163 3.90 30.65 -14.76
CA LEU A 163 5.34 30.66 -14.47
C LEU A 163 5.75 31.85 -13.58
N ALA A 164 5.00 32.95 -13.64
CA ALA A 164 5.26 34.12 -12.80
C ALA A 164 4.84 33.92 -11.33
N THR A 165 4.01 32.91 -11.03
CA THR A 165 3.53 32.63 -9.67
C THR A 165 4.45 31.71 -8.89
N ILE A 166 5.45 31.10 -9.55
CA ILE A 166 6.43 30.18 -8.96
C ILE A 166 7.15 30.81 -7.76
N GLY A 167 7.15 30.08 -6.64
CA GLY A 167 7.79 30.46 -5.39
C GLY A 167 7.02 31.50 -4.56
N GLN A 168 5.72 31.62 -4.79
CA GLN A 168 4.79 32.46 -4.01
C GLN A 168 3.79 31.62 -3.19
N GLY A 169 3.81 30.29 -3.33
CA GLY A 169 2.91 29.36 -2.65
C GLY A 169 3.34 28.99 -1.23
N GLN A 170 2.40 28.43 -0.47
CA GLN A 170 2.60 28.07 0.95
C GLN A 170 2.40 26.57 1.24
N LEU A 171 2.29 25.71 0.22
CA LEU A 171 2.04 24.27 0.39
C LEU A 171 3.06 23.54 1.28
N LYS A 172 4.28 24.07 1.42
CA LYS A 172 5.29 23.50 2.33
C LYS A 172 4.82 23.48 3.80
N GLN A 173 3.97 24.42 4.21
CA GLN A 173 3.42 24.46 5.56
C GLN A 173 2.49 23.26 5.81
N GLU A 174 1.70 22.87 4.82
CA GLU A 174 0.84 21.67 4.89
C GLU A 174 1.68 20.40 4.97
N LEU A 175 2.79 20.33 4.23
CA LEU A 175 3.72 19.19 4.33
C LEU A 175 4.25 19.01 5.76
N ALA A 176 4.51 20.11 6.49
CA ALA A 176 5.02 20.04 7.86
C ALA A 176 4.08 19.26 8.80
N ALA A 177 2.78 19.20 8.49
CA ALA A 177 1.82 18.41 9.26
C ALA A 177 2.10 16.90 9.20
N ALA A 178 2.74 16.39 8.15
CA ALA A 178 3.16 14.98 8.07
C ALA A 178 4.23 14.62 9.12
N GLY A 179 4.96 15.62 9.66
CA GLY A 179 5.99 15.41 10.69
C GLY A 179 7.19 14.56 10.22
N ALA A 180 7.36 14.37 8.92
CA ALA A 180 8.39 13.53 8.32
C ALA A 180 8.95 14.17 7.04
N ARG A 181 10.10 13.66 6.58
CA ARG A 181 10.74 13.96 5.29
C ARG A 181 11.12 12.66 4.61
N GLY A 182 11.16 12.65 3.28
CA GLY A 182 11.34 11.42 2.52
C GLY A 182 11.96 11.63 1.15
N ASP A 183 11.82 10.64 0.28
CA ASP A 183 12.30 10.67 -1.09
C ASP A 183 11.23 11.25 -2.04
N ILE A 184 9.95 11.04 -1.72
CA ILE A 184 8.79 11.61 -2.42
C ILE A 184 7.88 12.27 -1.38
N GLU A 185 7.44 13.50 -1.65
CA GLU A 185 6.58 14.29 -0.77
C GLU A 185 5.35 14.75 -1.55
N ILE A 186 4.16 14.52 -0.99
CA ILE A 186 2.89 14.80 -1.66
C ILE A 186 2.03 15.64 -0.73
N VAL A 187 1.41 16.68 -1.25
CA VAL A 187 0.40 17.48 -0.55
C VAL A 187 -0.82 17.63 -1.44
N GLY A 188 -2.02 17.58 -0.85
CA GLY A 188 -3.26 17.99 -1.48
C GLY A 188 -4.15 18.70 -0.48
N THR A 189 -4.71 19.86 -0.83
CA THR A 189 -5.53 20.71 0.06
C THR A 189 -7.00 20.75 -0.31
N GLU A 190 -7.39 20.05 -1.38
CA GLU A 190 -8.78 19.98 -1.85
C GLU A 190 -9.20 18.54 -2.14
N LEU A 191 -8.91 17.64 -1.20
CA LEU A 191 -9.15 16.21 -1.35
C LEU A 191 -10.58 15.84 -0.94
N PRO A 192 -11.30 15.02 -1.74
CA PRO A 192 -12.68 14.65 -1.46
C PRO A 192 -12.74 13.45 -0.50
N PHE A 193 -12.64 13.70 0.81
CA PHE A 193 -12.74 12.63 1.83
C PHE A 193 -14.18 12.26 2.23
N GLY A 194 -15.18 12.59 1.41
CA GLY A 194 -16.57 12.18 1.63
C GLY A 194 -17.40 13.07 2.55
N GLY A 195 -16.97 14.32 2.79
CA GLY A 195 -17.73 15.35 3.52
C GLY A 195 -18.10 16.55 2.65
N THR A 196 -18.78 17.54 3.24
CA THR A 196 -19.20 18.77 2.54
C THR A 196 -18.05 19.76 2.32
N GLN A 197 -16.94 19.60 3.04
CA GLN A 197 -15.76 20.44 2.93
C GLN A 197 -14.58 19.67 2.33
N PRO A 198 -13.75 20.32 1.49
CA PRO A 198 -12.52 19.72 1.00
C PRO A 198 -11.58 19.43 2.17
N GLY A 199 -10.96 18.26 2.15
CA GLY A 199 -9.91 17.90 3.10
C GLY A 199 -8.51 18.25 2.61
N ALA A 200 -7.55 18.14 3.54
CA ALA A 200 -6.13 18.29 3.25
C ALA A 200 -5.36 17.09 3.76
N ALA A 201 -4.39 16.63 2.97
CA ALA A 201 -3.46 15.60 3.39
C ALA A 201 -2.04 15.88 2.90
N ALA A 202 -1.09 15.41 3.70
CA ALA A 202 0.33 15.37 3.38
C ALA A 202 0.84 13.93 3.51
N LEU A 203 1.66 13.50 2.54
CA LEU A 203 2.29 12.18 2.47
C LEU A 203 3.78 12.32 2.25
N VAL A 204 4.52 11.41 2.84
CA VAL A 204 5.97 11.30 2.71
C VAL A 204 6.29 9.83 2.49
N LEU A 205 7.00 9.53 1.40
CA LEU A 205 7.45 8.18 1.09
C LEU A 205 8.97 8.12 1.28
N GLN A 206 9.42 7.21 2.12
CA GLN A 206 10.82 6.89 2.37
C GLN A 206 11.12 5.58 1.65
N LEU A 207 11.97 5.64 0.63
CA LEU A 207 12.31 4.52 -0.22
C LEU A 207 13.59 3.86 0.29
N ALA A 208 13.59 2.54 0.22
CA ALA A 208 14.77 1.70 0.43
C ALA A 208 14.78 0.58 -0.62
N ARG A 209 15.89 -0.14 -0.73
CA ARG A 209 15.96 -1.34 -1.56
C ARG A 209 14.82 -2.29 -1.17
N GLY A 210 13.96 -2.66 -2.11
CA GLY A 210 12.88 -3.60 -1.81
C GLY A 210 11.70 -3.04 -1.03
N ALA A 211 11.69 -1.77 -0.61
CA ALA A 211 10.76 -1.32 0.42
C ALA A 211 10.37 0.15 0.30
N ALA A 212 9.17 0.47 0.76
CA ALA A 212 8.70 1.82 0.93
C ALA A 212 7.97 1.96 2.27
N VAL A 213 8.28 3.04 2.99
CA VAL A 213 7.55 3.47 4.19
C VAL A 213 6.82 4.75 3.87
N VAL A 214 5.51 4.77 4.11
CA VAL A 214 4.66 5.94 3.89
C VAL A 214 4.27 6.53 5.23
N ARG A 215 4.48 7.82 5.43
CA ARG A 215 4.02 8.57 6.59
C ARG A 215 3.11 9.67 6.11
N GLY A 216 2.00 9.88 6.78
CA GLY A 216 1.10 10.91 6.35
C GLY A 216 0.15 11.41 7.42
N THR A 217 -0.54 12.47 7.06
CA THR A 217 -1.49 13.16 7.91
C THR A 217 -2.62 13.68 7.06
N VAL A 218 -3.87 13.51 7.52
CA VAL A 218 -5.03 14.25 7.05
C VAL A 218 -5.33 15.32 8.08
N THR A 219 -5.17 16.61 7.73
CA THR A 219 -5.32 17.74 8.66
C THR A 219 -6.73 18.32 8.70
N ARG A 220 -7.53 18.08 7.67
CA ARG A 220 -8.93 18.49 7.57
C ARG A 220 -9.80 17.29 7.20
N ALA A 221 -9.77 16.27 8.06
CA ALA A 221 -10.60 15.11 7.89
C ALA A 221 -12.07 15.47 8.22
N PRO A 222 -13.05 15.02 7.43
CA PRO A 222 -14.45 15.20 7.77
C PRO A 222 -14.80 14.40 9.04
N HIS A 223 -15.76 14.88 9.83
CA HIS A 223 -16.14 14.25 11.10
C HIS A 223 -16.57 12.80 10.92
N GLU A 224 -17.29 12.50 9.84
CA GLU A 224 -17.75 11.15 9.47
C GLU A 224 -16.59 10.16 9.30
N LEU A 225 -15.39 10.67 8.98
CA LEU A 225 -14.16 9.89 8.91
C LEU A 225 -13.49 9.79 10.29
N THR A 226 -13.34 10.91 11.02
CA THR A 226 -12.65 10.92 12.32
C THR A 226 -13.39 10.13 13.40
N ASP A 227 -14.73 10.12 13.36
CA ASP A 227 -15.58 9.42 14.33
C ASP A 227 -15.34 7.90 14.34
N ARG A 228 -14.80 7.35 13.24
CA ARG A 228 -14.43 5.93 13.12
C ARG A 228 -13.12 5.57 13.82
N PHE A 229 -12.34 6.55 14.25
CA PHE A 229 -10.99 6.38 14.79
C PHE A 229 -10.86 6.92 16.23
N THR A 230 -11.97 7.00 16.96
CA THR A 230 -12.04 7.59 18.31
C THR A 230 -11.40 6.73 19.40
N ARG A 231 -11.40 5.41 19.25
CA ARG A 231 -10.72 4.49 20.17
C ARG A 231 -9.29 4.26 19.72
N THR A 232 -8.39 4.05 20.67
CA THR A 232 -7.01 3.66 20.39
C THR A 232 -6.53 2.55 21.32
N ALA A 233 -5.63 1.70 20.83
CA ALA A 233 -4.96 0.68 21.63
C ALA A 233 -3.54 0.44 21.11
N THR A 234 -2.70 -0.21 21.93
CA THR A 234 -1.37 -0.67 21.52
C THR A 234 -1.43 -2.16 21.19
N PRO A 235 -0.88 -2.61 20.04
CA PRO A 235 -0.90 -4.03 19.68
C PRO A 235 -0.21 -4.88 20.75
N ARG A 236 -0.78 -6.05 21.05
CA ARG A 236 -0.20 -6.99 22.04
C ARG A 236 0.78 -7.98 21.40
N ALA A 237 1.57 -7.52 20.44
CA ALA A 237 2.47 -8.38 19.70
C ALA A 237 3.79 -8.59 20.46
N ASP A 238 4.34 -9.81 20.39
CA ASP A 238 5.69 -10.10 20.86
C ASP A 238 6.68 -9.70 19.77
N THR A 239 7.46 -8.63 20.00
CA THR A 239 8.41 -8.10 19.01
C THR A 239 9.52 -9.08 18.60
N GLY A 240 9.72 -10.16 19.36
CA GLY A 240 10.69 -11.21 19.07
C GLY A 240 10.09 -12.51 18.50
N HIS A 241 8.77 -12.70 18.55
CA HIS A 241 8.13 -13.98 18.18
C HIS A 241 6.86 -13.84 17.34
N SER A 242 6.39 -12.63 17.04
CA SER A 242 5.21 -12.41 16.19
C SER A 242 5.61 -12.15 14.73
N ALA A 243 4.93 -12.84 13.80
CA ALA A 243 5.00 -12.56 12.36
C ALA A 243 3.95 -11.55 11.91
N GLY A 244 2.89 -11.31 12.69
CA GLY A 244 1.89 -10.29 12.37
C GLY A 244 0.97 -9.96 13.54
N PHE A 245 0.20 -8.89 13.39
CA PHE A 245 -0.86 -8.50 14.31
C PHE A 245 -1.93 -7.63 13.63
N ALA A 246 -3.09 -7.52 14.27
CA ALA A 246 -4.14 -6.58 13.95
C ALA A 246 -4.74 -5.94 15.21
N LEU A 247 -5.21 -4.71 15.06
CA LEU A 247 -6.06 -3.98 15.99
C LEU A 247 -7.21 -3.37 15.20
N VAL A 248 -8.44 -3.74 15.54
CA VAL A 248 -9.65 -3.25 14.85
C VAL A 248 -10.72 -2.91 15.89
N ASP A 249 -11.30 -1.72 15.80
CA ASP A 249 -12.52 -1.40 16.52
C ASP A 249 -13.73 -1.93 15.74
N LEU A 250 -14.29 -3.06 16.19
CA LEU A 250 -15.44 -3.67 15.52
C LEU A 250 -16.67 -2.74 15.51
N THR A 251 -16.77 -1.82 16.48
CA THR A 251 -17.90 -0.87 16.56
C THR A 251 -17.81 0.26 15.53
N SER A 252 -16.63 0.51 14.96
CA SER A 252 -16.45 1.52 13.90
C SER A 252 -16.60 0.98 12.49
N VAL A 253 -16.50 -0.34 12.32
CA VAL A 253 -16.63 -1.02 11.01
C VAL A 253 -17.99 -1.69 10.81
N ALA A 254 -18.63 -2.17 11.88
CA ALA A 254 -19.94 -2.81 11.82
C ALA A 254 -21.05 -1.83 12.20
N ARG A 255 -22.19 -1.93 11.52
CA ARG A 255 -23.40 -1.17 11.88
C ARG A 255 -24.27 -2.01 12.81
N PRO A 256 -24.72 -1.46 13.95
CA PRO A 256 -25.74 -2.11 14.78
C PRO A 256 -26.99 -2.40 13.96
N SER A 257 -27.56 -3.59 14.12
CA SER A 257 -28.82 -3.98 13.49
C SER A 257 -29.58 -4.98 14.38
N PRO A 258 -30.91 -5.06 14.25
CA PRO A 258 -31.73 -6.05 14.95
C PRO A 258 -31.64 -7.45 14.32
N GLU A 259 -30.78 -7.66 13.32
CA GLU A 259 -30.60 -8.95 12.67
C GLU A 259 -30.11 -9.99 13.68
N VAL A 260 -30.75 -11.16 13.67
CA VAL A 260 -30.46 -12.26 14.59
C VAL A 260 -29.21 -13.00 14.12
N VAL A 261 -28.22 -13.08 15.00
CA VAL A 261 -27.03 -13.92 14.81
C VAL A 261 -27.34 -15.35 15.24
N LEU A 262 -27.92 -15.53 16.43
CA LEU A 262 -28.28 -16.83 17.00
C LEU A 262 -29.28 -16.70 18.15
N GLY A 263 -30.43 -17.37 18.06
CA GLY A 263 -31.45 -17.30 19.11
C GLY A 263 -31.97 -15.88 19.33
N ASP A 264 -31.78 -15.33 20.53
CA ASP A 264 -32.10 -13.94 20.92
C ASP A 264 -30.90 -12.98 20.82
N VAL A 265 -29.74 -13.45 20.32
CA VAL A 265 -28.54 -12.65 20.13
C VAL A 265 -28.61 -11.93 18.78
N THR A 266 -28.64 -10.60 18.81
CA THR A 266 -28.63 -9.74 17.61
C THR A 266 -27.26 -9.10 17.37
N ILE A 267 -27.03 -8.58 16.17
CA ILE A 267 -25.81 -7.81 15.85
C ILE A 267 -25.66 -6.60 16.79
N GLU A 268 -26.74 -5.86 17.05
CA GLU A 268 -26.73 -4.75 18.01
C GLU A 268 -26.27 -5.20 19.41
N ARG A 269 -26.80 -6.32 19.90
CA ARG A 269 -26.42 -6.86 21.22
C ARG A 269 -24.95 -7.26 21.25
N VAL A 270 -24.45 -7.91 20.20
CA VAL A 270 -23.03 -8.27 20.04
C VAL A 270 -22.12 -7.04 20.06
N LEU A 271 -22.47 -5.97 19.33
CA LEU A 271 -21.65 -4.76 19.29
C LEU A 271 -21.70 -3.98 20.60
N SER A 272 -22.87 -3.91 21.24
CA SER A 272 -23.05 -3.22 22.52
C SER A 272 -22.32 -3.90 23.69
N SER A 273 -21.97 -5.17 23.54
CA SER A 273 -21.27 -5.96 24.56
C SER A 273 -19.75 -5.84 24.48
N LEU A 274 -19.19 -5.08 23.53
CA LEU A 274 -17.75 -4.89 23.37
C LEU A 274 -17.20 -3.78 24.28
N ASP A 275 -16.05 -4.03 24.91
CA ASP A 275 -15.37 -3.07 25.81
C ASP A 275 -14.05 -2.52 25.24
N GLY A 276 -13.70 -2.92 24.02
CA GLY A 276 -12.43 -2.52 23.43
C GLY A 276 -12.24 -2.99 22.00
N MET A 277 -11.01 -2.87 21.53
CA MET A 277 -10.61 -3.26 20.18
C MET A 277 -10.35 -4.77 20.12
N LEU A 278 -10.71 -5.38 18.99
CA LEU A 278 -10.27 -6.71 18.60
C LEU A 278 -8.74 -6.67 18.40
N SER A 279 -8.02 -7.54 19.10
CA SER A 279 -6.59 -7.76 18.93
C SER A 279 -6.37 -9.12 18.30
N ILE A 280 -5.56 -9.18 17.24
CA ILE A 280 -5.11 -10.42 16.61
C ILE A 280 -3.60 -10.44 16.66
N VAL A 281 -3.00 -11.57 17.03
CA VAL A 281 -1.56 -11.80 16.96
C VAL A 281 -1.32 -13.11 16.20
N ILE A 282 -0.36 -13.07 15.29
CA ILE A 282 0.12 -14.24 14.57
C ILE A 282 1.55 -14.52 15.04
N PRO A 283 1.80 -15.62 15.76
CA PRO A 283 3.15 -16.06 16.07
C PRO A 283 3.91 -16.44 14.79
N ALA A 284 5.21 -16.22 14.79
CA ALA A 284 6.10 -16.63 13.70
C ALA A 284 6.23 -18.16 13.62
N GLY A 285 6.33 -18.69 12.40
CA GLY A 285 6.48 -20.12 12.13
C GLY A 285 5.17 -20.76 11.68
N PRO A 286 4.73 -21.88 12.29
CA PRO A 286 3.48 -22.54 11.93
C PRO A 286 2.29 -21.59 12.02
N LEU A 287 1.35 -21.73 11.09
CA LEU A 287 0.14 -20.91 11.08
C LEU A 287 -0.64 -21.12 12.37
N ALA A 288 -0.85 -20.05 13.12
CA ALA A 288 -1.67 -20.01 14.31
C ALA A 288 -2.19 -18.58 14.52
N PHE A 289 -3.25 -18.45 15.30
CA PHE A 289 -3.85 -17.17 15.65
C PHE A 289 -4.08 -17.10 17.15
N ASP A 290 -3.84 -15.93 17.72
CA ASP A 290 -4.36 -15.55 19.03
C ASP A 290 -5.20 -14.29 18.86
N ILE A 291 -6.52 -14.46 18.97
CA ILE A 291 -7.50 -13.40 18.85
C ILE A 291 -8.07 -13.13 20.24
N GLU A 292 -8.12 -11.86 20.63
CA GLU A 292 -8.75 -11.42 21.86
C GLU A 292 -9.71 -10.27 21.58
N LEU A 293 -10.91 -10.37 22.14
CA LEU A 293 -11.92 -9.31 22.07
C LEU A 293 -12.41 -9.00 23.49
N PRO A 294 -12.11 -7.79 24.02
CA PRO A 294 -12.61 -7.36 25.32
C PRO A 294 -14.13 -7.20 25.33
N LEU A 295 -14.76 -7.72 26.38
CA LEU A 295 -16.22 -7.76 26.56
C LEU A 295 -16.65 -7.01 27.82
N LYS A 296 -17.64 -6.14 27.64
CA LYS A 296 -18.41 -5.48 28.70
C LYS A 296 -19.46 -6.43 29.26
N ASP A 297 -20.12 -7.17 28.38
CA ASP A 297 -21.08 -8.23 28.72
C ASP A 297 -20.68 -9.53 28.00
N PRO A 298 -20.26 -10.58 28.72
CA PRO A 298 -19.88 -11.84 28.10
C PRO A 298 -21.07 -12.65 27.57
N ALA A 299 -22.30 -12.40 28.05
CA ALA A 299 -23.44 -13.28 27.81
C ALA A 299 -23.74 -13.55 26.32
N PRO A 300 -23.75 -12.54 25.42
CA PRO A 300 -24.02 -12.78 23.99
C PRO A 300 -23.00 -13.73 23.36
N PHE A 301 -21.72 -13.59 23.72
CA PHE A 301 -20.65 -14.44 23.19
C PHE A 301 -20.65 -15.82 23.83
N THR A 302 -21.03 -15.94 25.10
CA THR A 302 -21.22 -17.24 25.75
C THR A 302 -22.28 -18.04 25.00
N THR A 303 -23.43 -17.44 24.70
CA THR A 303 -24.49 -18.09 23.91
C THR A 303 -24.00 -18.50 22.52
N ILE A 304 -23.28 -17.62 21.80
CA ILE A 304 -22.71 -17.94 20.48
C ILE A 304 -21.73 -19.12 20.56
N VAL A 305 -20.85 -19.14 21.56
CA VAL A 305 -19.84 -20.20 21.72
C VAL A 305 -20.48 -21.53 22.10
N GLU A 306 -21.40 -21.55 23.06
CA GLU A 306 -22.08 -22.77 23.52
C GLU A 306 -22.95 -23.42 22.44
N ARG A 307 -23.48 -22.61 21.52
CA ARG A 307 -24.39 -23.04 20.45
C ARG A 307 -23.77 -22.91 19.06
N CYS A 308 -22.44 -22.91 18.96
CA CYS A 308 -21.78 -22.58 17.70
C CYS A 308 -22.05 -23.56 16.55
N ALA A 309 -22.48 -24.78 16.84
CA ALA A 309 -22.91 -25.75 15.83
C ALA A 309 -24.19 -25.31 15.08
N GLU A 310 -24.94 -24.35 15.62
CA GLU A 310 -26.16 -23.82 15.03
C GLU A 310 -25.92 -22.60 14.13
N LEU A 311 -24.69 -22.09 14.06
CA LEU A 311 -24.36 -20.93 13.22
C LEU A 311 -24.46 -21.28 11.72
N PRO A 312 -24.86 -20.34 10.85
CA PRO A 312 -24.85 -20.56 9.41
C PRO A 312 -23.47 -21.01 8.91
N GLY A 313 -23.41 -22.18 8.27
CA GLY A 313 -22.17 -22.76 7.75
C GLY A 313 -21.29 -23.48 8.78
N ALA A 314 -21.70 -23.59 10.05
CA ALA A 314 -21.01 -24.31 11.11
C ALA A 314 -20.66 -25.76 10.73
N GLU A 315 -21.57 -26.46 10.05
CA GLU A 315 -21.37 -27.84 9.59
C GLU A 315 -20.19 -27.96 8.61
N MET A 316 -20.01 -26.98 7.71
CA MET A 316 -18.92 -27.00 6.72
C MET A 316 -17.53 -26.88 7.34
N ILE A 317 -17.43 -26.26 8.53
CA ILE A 317 -16.19 -26.08 9.29
C ILE A 317 -16.10 -26.99 10.52
N GLY A 318 -17.04 -27.94 10.62
CA GLY A 318 -17.10 -28.92 11.73
C GLY A 318 -17.19 -28.27 13.10
N ALA A 319 -17.88 -27.13 13.23
CA ALA A 319 -17.98 -26.41 14.50
C ALA A 319 -18.74 -27.25 15.54
N LYS A 320 -18.14 -27.43 16.71
CA LYS A 320 -18.74 -28.20 17.82
C LYS A 320 -18.38 -27.60 19.17
N PHE A 321 -19.33 -27.57 20.09
CA PHE A 321 -19.05 -27.18 21.47
C PHE A 321 -18.56 -28.39 22.28
N ALA A 322 -17.37 -28.31 22.85
CA ALA A 322 -16.82 -29.29 23.79
C ALA A 322 -15.81 -28.60 24.73
N ASP A 323 -15.58 -29.16 25.92
CA ASP A 323 -14.55 -28.67 26.87
C ASP A 323 -14.59 -27.15 27.15
N GLY A 324 -15.80 -26.58 27.16
CA GLY A 324 -16.05 -25.15 27.37
C GLY A 324 -15.48 -24.26 26.26
N ALA A 325 -15.44 -24.74 25.02
CA ALA A 325 -15.04 -24.00 23.84
C ALA A 325 -15.82 -24.46 22.60
N CYS A 326 -15.97 -23.57 21.63
CA CYS A 326 -16.37 -23.94 20.29
C CYS A 326 -15.13 -24.32 19.49
N HIS A 327 -15.00 -25.60 19.15
CA HIS A 327 -13.93 -26.12 18.30
C HIS A 327 -14.34 -26.00 16.84
N VAL A 328 -13.46 -25.44 16.02
CA VAL A 328 -13.60 -25.29 14.58
C VAL A 328 -12.37 -25.86 13.90
N SER A 329 -12.58 -26.64 12.84
CA SER A 329 -11.51 -27.11 11.97
C SER A 329 -11.58 -26.34 10.65
N VAL A 330 -10.45 -25.83 10.19
CA VAL A 330 -10.31 -25.25 8.85
C VAL A 330 -9.32 -26.12 8.08
N PRO A 331 -9.77 -27.27 7.52
CA PRO A 331 -8.87 -28.24 6.89
C PRO A 331 -8.05 -27.65 5.76
N GLN A 332 -8.60 -26.67 5.03
CA GLN A 332 -7.90 -26.03 3.91
C GLN A 332 -6.63 -25.29 4.36
N LEU A 333 -6.61 -24.81 5.61
CA LEU A 333 -5.48 -24.11 6.23
C LEU A 333 -4.69 -25.00 7.20
N GLY A 334 -5.10 -26.26 7.41
CA GLY A 334 -4.53 -27.14 8.43
C GLY A 334 -4.68 -26.59 9.85
N LEU A 335 -5.71 -25.79 10.11
CA LEU A 335 -5.92 -25.10 11.38
C LEU A 335 -7.01 -25.74 12.22
N ALA A 336 -6.77 -25.83 13.52
CA ALA A 336 -7.77 -26.08 14.53
C ALA A 336 -7.82 -24.86 15.46
N LEU A 337 -9.00 -24.29 15.63
CA LEU A 337 -9.24 -23.10 16.45
C LEU A 337 -10.33 -23.40 17.47
N ASP A 338 -10.14 -22.86 18.65
CA ASP A 338 -11.08 -22.89 19.76
C ASP A 338 -11.55 -21.46 20.00
N ALA A 339 -12.85 -21.22 20.10
CA ALA A 339 -13.40 -19.98 20.62
C ALA A 339 -13.94 -20.22 22.04
N TRP A 340 -13.51 -19.42 23.02
CA TRP A 340 -13.98 -19.54 24.40
C TRP A 340 -14.16 -18.18 25.06
N VAL A 341 -15.05 -18.12 26.04
CA VAL A 341 -15.35 -16.89 26.79
C VAL A 341 -14.75 -16.99 28.19
N GLU A 342 -13.91 -16.02 28.51
CA GLU A 342 -13.45 -15.67 29.86
C GLU A 342 -14.33 -14.54 30.41
N PRO A 343 -14.32 -14.25 31.73
CA PRO A 343 -15.29 -13.34 32.36
C PRO A 343 -15.50 -11.97 31.70
N LYS A 344 -14.49 -11.45 30.97
CA LYS A 344 -14.58 -10.17 30.25
C LYS A 344 -13.92 -10.22 28.87
N ARG A 345 -13.73 -11.41 28.30
CA ARG A 345 -12.96 -11.56 27.05
C ARG A 345 -13.46 -12.76 26.25
N LEU A 346 -13.65 -12.56 24.96
CA LEU A 346 -13.67 -13.66 24.00
C LEU A 346 -12.23 -13.91 23.53
N ARG A 347 -11.85 -15.18 23.46
CA ARG A 347 -10.56 -15.63 22.93
C ARG A 347 -10.81 -16.58 21.77
N VAL A 348 -10.02 -16.48 20.70
CA VAL A 348 -9.98 -17.47 19.62
C VAL A 348 -8.53 -17.85 19.34
N GLY A 349 -8.23 -19.15 19.40
CA GLY A 349 -6.87 -19.66 19.20
C GLY A 349 -6.79 -21.14 19.57
N ASN A 350 -5.59 -21.67 19.83
CA ASN A 350 -5.46 -23.04 20.34
C ASN A 350 -5.50 -23.04 21.87
N LYS A 351 -6.65 -23.37 22.46
CA LYS A 351 -6.87 -23.33 23.92
C LYS A 351 -6.01 -24.36 24.64
N ALA A 352 -5.85 -25.55 24.05
CA ALA A 352 -5.11 -26.65 24.65
C ALA A 352 -3.58 -26.48 24.58
N LYS A 353 -3.09 -25.80 23.53
CA LYS A 353 -1.66 -25.65 23.26
C LYS A 353 -1.37 -24.27 22.65
N PRO A 354 -1.22 -23.22 23.48
CA PRO A 354 -0.80 -21.91 23.01
C PRO A 354 0.50 -22.02 22.20
N VAL A 355 0.51 -21.47 20.98
CA VAL A 355 1.67 -21.53 20.10
C VAL A 355 2.62 -20.40 20.47
N THR A 356 3.80 -20.76 20.99
CA THR A 356 4.91 -19.82 21.08
C THR A 356 5.54 -19.70 19.70
N GLY A 357 5.61 -18.49 19.17
CA GLY A 357 6.22 -18.24 17.87
C GLY A 357 7.71 -18.56 17.86
N THR A 358 8.23 -18.80 16.68
CA THR A 358 9.66 -18.95 16.45
C THR A 358 10.34 -17.58 16.61
N ALA A 359 11.53 -17.53 17.22
CA ALA A 359 12.26 -16.28 17.39
C ALA A 359 12.60 -15.62 16.04
N VAL A 360 11.93 -14.53 15.71
CA VAL A 360 12.13 -13.68 14.54
C VAL A 360 11.84 -12.24 14.96
N ALA A 361 12.86 -11.38 14.93
CA ALA A 361 12.67 -9.98 15.26
C ALA A 361 11.74 -9.30 14.24
N MET A 362 10.87 -8.41 14.73
CA MET A 362 10.15 -7.49 13.86
C MET A 362 11.12 -6.59 13.09
N THR A 363 10.68 -6.10 11.93
CA THR A 363 11.39 -5.03 11.22
C THR A 363 11.31 -3.72 12.03
N PRO A 364 12.09 -2.68 11.67
CA PRO A 364 11.98 -1.38 12.33
C PRO A 364 10.56 -0.80 12.30
N VAL A 365 9.85 -0.91 11.16
CA VAL A 365 8.48 -0.38 11.04
C VAL A 365 7.46 -1.27 11.76
N GLY A 366 7.59 -2.60 11.68
CA GLY A 366 6.76 -3.51 12.47
C GLY A 366 6.87 -3.23 13.96
N SER A 367 8.09 -2.96 14.43
CA SER A 367 8.36 -2.58 15.82
C SER A 367 7.76 -1.21 16.20
N GLU A 368 7.78 -0.25 15.29
CA GLU A 368 7.14 1.06 15.48
C GLU A 368 5.61 0.92 15.59
N LEU A 369 5.00 0.15 14.68
CA LEU A 369 3.57 -0.14 14.71
C LEU A 369 3.20 -0.90 15.99
N ALA A 370 3.99 -1.90 16.42
CA ALA A 370 3.72 -2.68 17.63
C ALA A 370 3.77 -1.86 18.93
N ARG A 371 4.63 -0.84 19.00
CA ARG A 371 4.75 0.04 20.18
C ARG A 371 3.82 1.25 20.15
N GLY A 372 3.31 1.60 18.96
CA GLY A 372 2.43 2.75 18.80
C GLY A 372 1.02 2.49 19.34
N THR A 373 0.36 3.58 19.73
CA THR A 373 -1.07 3.59 20.04
C THR A 373 -1.85 3.98 18.79
N TRP A 374 -2.77 3.11 18.37
CA TRP A 374 -3.46 3.19 17.08
C TRP A 374 -4.96 2.99 17.20
N SER A 375 -5.72 3.69 16.37
CA SER A 375 -7.16 3.47 16.20
C SER A 375 -7.46 2.32 15.26
N PHE A 376 -6.51 1.99 14.40
CA PHE A 376 -6.49 0.80 13.57
C PHE A 376 -5.03 0.48 13.30
N ALA A 377 -4.64 -0.78 13.45
CA ALA A 377 -3.30 -1.20 13.05
C ALA A 377 -3.34 -2.60 12.47
N VAL A 378 -2.59 -2.82 11.40
CA VAL A 378 -2.29 -4.14 10.88
C VAL A 378 -0.84 -4.16 10.48
N TRP A 379 -0.17 -5.25 10.77
CA TRP A 379 1.17 -5.50 10.27
C TRP A 379 1.39 -6.99 10.12
N GLY A 380 2.18 -7.34 9.10
CA GLY A 380 2.52 -8.71 8.79
C GLY A 380 3.81 -8.78 8.04
N ARG A 381 4.65 -9.75 8.39
CA ARG A 381 5.80 -10.18 7.60
C ARG A 381 5.75 -11.68 7.35
N GLY A 382 6.42 -12.12 6.29
CA GLY A 382 6.45 -13.51 5.92
C GLY A 382 6.74 -13.74 4.45
N THR A 383 6.50 -14.95 3.99
CA THR A 383 6.49 -15.24 2.55
C THR A 383 5.50 -16.36 2.27
N MET A 384 4.72 -16.20 1.20
CA MET A 384 3.86 -17.27 0.67
C MET A 384 4.67 -18.50 0.22
N MET A 385 6.00 -18.35 0.10
CA MET A 385 6.90 -19.44 -0.24
C MET A 385 7.37 -20.24 0.99
N ALA A 386 6.95 -19.91 2.22
CA ALA A 386 7.39 -20.62 3.43
C ALA A 386 6.52 -21.85 3.76
N GLU A 387 5.42 -22.03 3.03
CA GLU A 387 4.29 -22.80 3.51
C GLU A 387 4.41 -24.32 3.34
N GLY A 388 3.89 -25.07 4.31
CA GLY A 388 3.52 -26.48 4.14
C GLY A 388 2.07 -26.60 3.63
N ALA A 389 1.86 -27.43 2.60
CA ALA A 389 0.61 -27.80 1.95
C ALA A 389 -0.69 -27.09 2.40
N MET A 390 -0.90 -25.82 2.00
CA MET A 390 -2.27 -25.39 1.69
C MET A 390 -2.82 -26.34 0.63
N SER A 391 -4.11 -26.67 0.71
CA SER A 391 -4.76 -27.37 -0.41
C SER A 391 -4.54 -26.55 -1.68
N PRO A 392 -4.15 -27.18 -2.82
CA PRO A 392 -3.94 -26.45 -4.06
C PRO A 392 -5.14 -25.55 -4.34
N VAL A 393 -4.89 -24.25 -4.51
CA VAL A 393 -5.96 -23.25 -4.67
C VAL A 393 -6.67 -23.43 -6.02
N ALA A 394 -5.95 -23.96 -7.00
CA ALA A 394 -6.46 -24.32 -8.32
C ALA A 394 -5.57 -25.39 -8.94
N ASP A 395 -6.07 -26.05 -9.99
CA ASP A 395 -5.19 -26.78 -10.90
C ASP A 395 -4.22 -25.77 -11.55
N PRO A 396 -2.90 -25.92 -11.39
CA PRO A 396 -1.92 -25.01 -12.00
C PRO A 396 -2.07 -24.90 -13.51
N ALA A 397 -2.59 -25.95 -14.18
CA ALA A 397 -2.83 -25.94 -15.62
C ALA A 397 -4.05 -25.07 -16.02
N ALA A 398 -4.92 -24.73 -15.07
CA ALA A 398 -6.12 -23.92 -15.27
C ALA A 398 -5.95 -22.47 -14.78
N LEU A 399 -4.73 -22.05 -14.43
CA LEU A 399 -4.47 -20.66 -14.02
C LEU A 399 -4.52 -19.75 -15.23
N GLU A 400 -5.51 -18.84 -15.24
CA GLU A 400 -5.53 -17.72 -16.18
C GLU A 400 -4.24 -16.88 -16.04
N PRO A 401 -3.67 -16.33 -17.14
CA PRO A 401 -2.43 -15.57 -17.11
C PRO A 401 -2.44 -14.43 -16.08
N GLU A 402 -3.55 -13.71 -15.95
CA GLU A 402 -3.70 -12.63 -14.97
C GLU A 402 -3.62 -13.13 -13.52
N ALA A 403 -4.18 -14.32 -13.25
CA ALA A 403 -4.12 -14.94 -11.94
C ALA A 403 -2.69 -15.39 -11.62
N ALA A 404 -1.97 -15.95 -12.60
CA ALA A 404 -0.56 -16.32 -12.45
C ALA A 404 0.32 -15.10 -12.10
N VAL A 405 0.15 -14.00 -12.83
CA VAL A 405 0.82 -12.73 -12.54
C VAL A 405 0.50 -12.24 -11.12
N MET A 406 -0.76 -12.26 -10.72
CA MET A 406 -1.19 -11.82 -9.38
C MET A 406 -0.59 -12.68 -8.27
N ILE A 407 -0.64 -14.02 -8.40
CA ILE A 407 -0.05 -14.98 -7.45
C ILE A 407 1.43 -14.69 -7.27
N ARG A 408 2.16 -14.47 -8.38
CA ARG A 408 3.58 -14.18 -8.31
C ARG A 408 3.87 -12.83 -7.67
N LEU A 409 3.14 -11.77 -8.03
CA LEU A 409 3.32 -10.45 -7.42
C LEU A 409 3.08 -10.50 -5.91
N MET A 410 2.02 -11.20 -5.46
CA MET A 410 1.72 -11.38 -4.04
C MET A 410 2.79 -12.20 -3.32
N ALA A 411 3.32 -13.25 -3.95
CA ALA A 411 4.40 -14.05 -3.38
C ALA A 411 5.73 -13.29 -3.22
N LEU A 412 5.91 -12.20 -3.98
CA LEU A 412 7.06 -11.31 -3.83
C LEU A 412 6.86 -10.27 -2.72
N VAL A 413 5.66 -10.11 -2.16
CA VAL A 413 5.44 -9.24 -0.99
C VAL A 413 5.85 -10.00 0.28
N ASN A 414 6.74 -9.40 1.07
CA ASN A 414 7.24 -10.00 2.31
C ASN A 414 6.89 -9.22 3.57
N GLU A 415 6.38 -8.00 3.43
CA GLU A 415 5.88 -7.21 4.54
C GLU A 415 4.80 -6.26 4.07
N LEU A 416 3.73 -6.16 4.86
CA LEU A 416 2.68 -5.16 4.69
C LEU A 416 2.27 -4.65 6.07
N GLY A 417 2.06 -3.36 6.18
CA GLY A 417 1.51 -2.78 7.40
C GLY A 417 0.86 -1.43 7.18
N LEU A 418 -0.12 -1.13 8.02
CA LEU A 418 -0.84 0.12 8.08
C LEU A 418 -1.26 0.39 9.53
N GLY A 419 -0.85 1.52 10.07
CA GLY A 419 -1.37 2.10 11.30
C GLY A 419 -2.09 3.39 11.00
N VAL A 420 -3.24 3.61 11.62
CA VAL A 420 -4.02 4.85 11.57
C VAL A 420 -4.38 5.26 13.00
N ARG A 421 -4.21 6.53 13.34
CA ARG A 421 -4.64 7.08 14.62
C ARG A 421 -5.17 8.49 14.48
N LEU A 422 -6.12 8.85 15.33
CA LEU A 422 -6.57 10.22 15.51
C LEU A 422 -5.67 10.93 16.54
N GLU A 423 -5.12 12.08 16.17
CA GLU A 423 -4.29 12.94 17.04
C GLU A 423 -4.85 14.36 16.98
N GLY A 424 -5.64 14.72 18.00
CA GLY A 424 -6.51 15.90 17.91
C GLY A 424 -7.53 15.72 16.79
N GLU A 425 -7.57 16.66 15.85
CA GLU A 425 -8.43 16.58 14.65
C GLU A 425 -7.73 15.93 13.44
N GLN A 426 -6.48 15.49 13.61
CA GLN A 426 -5.66 15.00 12.50
C GLN A 426 -5.62 13.48 12.48
N LEU A 427 -5.85 12.87 11.30
CA LEU A 427 -5.61 11.44 11.11
C LEU A 427 -4.17 11.23 10.69
N LYS A 428 -3.37 10.64 11.57
CA LYS A 428 -2.00 10.21 11.27
C LYS A 428 -2.01 8.78 10.76
N PHE A 429 -1.15 8.48 9.79
CA PHE A 429 -0.96 7.10 9.34
C PHE A 429 0.48 6.79 9.00
N LEU A 430 0.79 5.51 9.15
CA LEU A 430 2.07 4.87 8.86
C LEU A 430 1.80 3.62 8.04
N GLY A 431 2.28 3.58 6.80
CA GLY A 431 2.20 2.42 5.92
C GLY A 431 3.58 1.85 5.63
N VAL A 432 3.66 0.54 5.39
CA VAL A 432 4.87 -0.11 4.89
C VAL A 432 4.52 -1.19 3.87
N VAL A 433 5.34 -1.27 2.83
CA VAL A 433 5.43 -2.42 1.94
C VAL A 433 6.89 -2.81 1.78
N ARG A 434 7.19 -4.10 1.87
CA ARG A 434 8.50 -4.66 1.52
C ARG A 434 8.32 -5.89 0.67
N THR A 435 9.20 -6.06 -0.30
CA THR A 435 9.20 -7.17 -1.24
C THR A 435 10.50 -7.96 -1.19
N ALA A 436 10.52 -9.07 -1.93
CA ALA A 436 11.67 -9.94 -2.07
C ALA A 436 12.90 -9.21 -2.63
N PHE A 437 12.71 -8.07 -3.32
CA PHE A 437 13.78 -7.23 -3.84
C PHE A 437 14.63 -6.56 -2.76
N ALA A 438 14.20 -6.59 -1.49
CA ALA A 438 15.01 -6.16 -0.34
C ALA A 438 16.23 -7.06 -0.09
N ASN A 439 16.25 -8.25 -0.70
CA ASN A 439 17.33 -9.22 -0.59
C ASN A 439 18.46 -8.96 -1.58
N PRO A 440 19.67 -9.52 -1.33
CA PRO A 440 20.76 -9.55 -2.31
C PRO A 440 20.34 -10.11 -3.68
N ASP A 441 21.02 -9.67 -4.74
CA ASP A 441 20.63 -9.98 -6.13
C ASP A 441 20.63 -11.49 -6.42
N ASP A 442 21.52 -12.26 -5.79
CA ASP A 442 21.58 -13.71 -5.98
C ASP A 442 20.38 -14.42 -5.35
N VAL A 443 19.90 -13.94 -4.19
CA VAL A 443 18.67 -14.41 -3.55
C VAL A 443 17.48 -14.06 -4.42
N VAL A 444 17.36 -12.80 -4.87
CA VAL A 444 16.28 -12.36 -5.76
C VAL A 444 16.24 -13.19 -7.05
N ALA A 445 17.39 -13.41 -7.69
CA ALA A 445 17.47 -14.18 -8.92
C ALA A 445 17.02 -15.65 -8.75
N LYS A 446 17.24 -16.24 -7.57
CA LYS A 446 16.73 -17.58 -7.24
C LYS A 446 15.23 -17.56 -6.95
N LEU A 447 14.75 -16.58 -6.16
CA LEU A 447 13.33 -16.44 -5.83
C LEU A 447 12.47 -16.19 -7.07
N THR A 448 12.95 -15.37 -8.01
CA THR A 448 12.22 -15.13 -9.25
C THR A 448 12.09 -16.38 -10.10
N LYS A 449 12.86 -17.45 -9.89
CA LYS A 449 12.68 -18.69 -10.65
C LYS A 449 11.51 -19.55 -10.14
N ILE A 450 10.97 -19.24 -8.97
CA ILE A 450 9.79 -19.92 -8.43
C ILE A 450 8.57 -19.41 -9.19
N THR A 451 7.92 -20.30 -9.92
CA THR A 451 6.81 -20.00 -10.82
C THR A 451 5.49 -19.82 -10.08
N ALA A 452 4.52 -19.13 -10.70
CA ALA A 452 3.16 -19.06 -10.16
C ALA A 452 2.52 -20.45 -9.99
N ALA A 453 2.81 -21.38 -10.91
CA ALA A 453 2.34 -22.76 -10.84
C ALA A 453 2.91 -23.53 -9.64
N GLU A 454 4.18 -23.34 -9.29
CA GLU A 454 4.78 -23.94 -8.09
C GLU A 454 4.19 -23.35 -6.80
N ILE A 455 3.87 -22.05 -6.81
CA ILE A 455 3.19 -21.39 -5.68
C ILE A 455 1.77 -21.94 -5.52
N ALA A 456 0.98 -21.96 -6.60
CA ALA A 456 -0.41 -22.44 -6.58
C ALA A 456 -0.55 -23.93 -6.24
N ALA A 457 0.46 -24.74 -6.62
CA ALA A 457 0.54 -26.15 -6.28
C ALA A 457 1.09 -26.43 -4.87
N SER A 458 1.32 -25.40 -4.05
CA SER A 458 1.94 -25.51 -2.72
C SER A 458 3.31 -26.20 -2.72
N ARG A 459 4.08 -26.06 -3.83
CA ARG A 459 5.44 -26.61 -3.99
C ARG A 459 6.54 -25.58 -3.79
N ALA A 460 6.18 -24.30 -3.69
CA ALA A 460 7.14 -23.20 -3.55
C ALA A 460 8.07 -23.36 -2.34
N ALA A 461 7.62 -23.90 -1.21
CA ALA A 461 8.46 -24.08 -0.02
C ALA A 461 9.63 -25.03 -0.22
N THR A 462 9.46 -26.08 -1.01
CA THR A 462 10.54 -26.99 -1.36
C THR A 462 11.64 -26.27 -2.15
N ALA A 463 11.26 -25.38 -3.06
CA ALA A 463 12.20 -24.59 -3.85
C ALA A 463 12.83 -23.42 -3.06
N ALA A 464 12.05 -22.80 -2.18
CA ALA A 464 12.45 -21.64 -1.40
C ALA A 464 13.35 -21.98 -0.21
N LYS A 465 13.16 -23.14 0.43
CA LYS A 465 13.92 -23.53 1.61
C LYS A 465 15.44 -23.53 1.37
N PRO A 466 15.99 -24.16 0.31
CA PRO A 466 17.42 -24.10 0.04
C PRO A 466 17.95 -22.67 -0.17
N ILE A 467 17.12 -21.75 -0.67
CA ILE A 467 17.49 -20.34 -0.87
C ILE A 467 17.64 -19.64 0.49
N ALA A 468 16.67 -19.83 1.39
CA ALA A 468 16.71 -19.30 2.75
C ALA A 468 17.90 -19.87 3.54
N ASP A 469 18.11 -21.19 3.47
CA ASP A 469 19.20 -21.88 4.16
C ASP A 469 20.58 -21.43 3.66
N ALA A 470 20.73 -21.15 2.36
CA ALA A 470 21.98 -20.66 1.78
C ALA A 470 22.29 -19.18 2.09
N ALA A 471 21.30 -18.41 2.54
CA ALA A 471 21.44 -16.99 2.83
C ALA A 471 20.78 -16.61 4.19
N PRO A 472 21.24 -17.17 5.32
CA PRO A 472 20.57 -17.06 6.62
C PRO A 472 20.52 -15.62 7.18
N GLY A 473 21.40 -14.73 6.72
CA GLY A 473 21.39 -13.31 7.06
C GLY A 473 20.51 -12.42 6.16
N SER A 474 19.87 -13.00 5.14
CA SER A 474 19.01 -12.24 4.23
C SER A 474 17.63 -11.96 4.85
N PRO A 475 16.97 -10.84 4.49
CA PRO A 475 15.57 -10.61 4.86
C PRO A 475 14.64 -11.79 4.55
N PHE A 476 14.84 -12.45 3.42
CA PHE A 476 14.05 -13.60 2.97
C PHE A 476 14.18 -14.79 3.91
N ALA A 477 15.38 -15.09 4.43
CA ALA A 477 15.53 -16.18 5.39
C ALA A 477 14.73 -15.92 6.68
N ALA A 478 14.71 -14.66 7.15
CA ALA A 478 13.88 -14.26 8.29
C ALA A 478 12.37 -14.34 7.96
N ASP A 479 11.96 -13.95 6.75
CA ASP A 479 10.56 -14.04 6.29
C ASP A 479 10.10 -15.48 6.08
N PHE A 480 10.99 -16.35 5.57
CA PHE A 480 10.74 -17.79 5.45
C PHE A 480 10.56 -18.42 6.84
N LYS A 481 11.43 -18.05 7.79
CA LYS A 481 11.32 -18.49 9.19
C LYS A 481 10.07 -17.95 9.89
N ALA A 482 9.62 -16.75 9.54
CA ALA A 482 8.38 -16.17 10.04
C ALA A 482 7.13 -16.92 9.56
N GLY A 483 7.23 -17.68 8.46
CA GLY A 483 6.10 -18.35 7.82
C GLY A 483 5.27 -17.38 6.98
N GLN A 484 4.20 -17.87 6.36
CA GLN A 484 3.30 -17.01 5.58
C GLN A 484 2.23 -16.30 6.44
N GLY A 485 1.96 -16.81 7.65
CA GLY A 485 0.78 -16.44 8.43
C GLY A 485 0.70 -14.95 8.67
N GLY A 486 1.83 -14.30 8.96
CA GLY A 486 1.89 -12.87 9.20
C GLY A 486 1.27 -12.03 8.08
N LEU A 487 1.41 -12.43 6.81
CA LEU A 487 0.87 -11.70 5.66
C LEU A 487 -0.62 -11.91 5.42
N MET A 488 -1.24 -12.92 6.05
CA MET A 488 -2.66 -13.22 5.82
C MET A 488 -3.58 -12.10 6.27
N ILE A 489 -3.32 -11.50 7.44
CA ILE A 489 -4.17 -10.43 7.99
C ILE A 489 -4.11 -9.16 7.12
N PRO A 490 -2.94 -8.57 6.82
CA PRO A 490 -2.89 -7.41 5.94
C PRO A 490 -3.55 -7.69 4.59
N THR A 491 -3.32 -8.86 4.00
CA THR A 491 -3.90 -9.23 2.71
C THR A 491 -5.42 -9.32 2.77
N ALA A 492 -5.97 -9.96 3.80
CA ALA A 492 -7.42 -10.05 4.00
C ALA A 492 -8.06 -8.67 4.19
N LEU A 493 -7.45 -7.81 5.02
CA LEU A 493 -7.96 -6.46 5.26
C LEU A 493 -7.82 -5.56 4.04
N VAL A 494 -6.74 -5.67 3.27
CA VAL A 494 -6.59 -4.97 1.98
C VAL A 494 -7.66 -5.44 1.00
N GLY A 495 -7.95 -6.74 0.95
CA GLY A 495 -9.04 -7.30 0.12
C GLY A 495 -10.41 -6.74 0.50
N MET A 496 -10.73 -6.69 1.80
CA MET A 496 -11.97 -6.09 2.32
C MET A 496 -12.03 -4.57 2.07
N GLY A 497 -10.93 -3.86 2.27
CA GLY A 497 -10.85 -2.42 2.00
C GLY A 497 -11.02 -2.12 0.51
N ALA A 498 -10.37 -2.91 -0.36
CA ALA A 498 -10.47 -2.75 -1.80
C ALA A 498 -11.89 -3.01 -2.32
N SER A 499 -12.61 -3.99 -1.79
CA SER A 499 -13.99 -4.28 -2.20
C SER A 499 -14.97 -3.13 -1.86
N ILE A 500 -14.65 -2.33 -0.84
CA ILE A 500 -15.43 -1.14 -0.46
C ILE A 500 -14.97 0.10 -1.24
N ALA A 501 -13.65 0.33 -1.31
CA ALA A 501 -13.08 1.55 -1.87
C ALA A 501 -13.18 1.60 -3.41
N ILE A 502 -13.01 0.47 -4.11
CA ILE A 502 -13.03 0.45 -5.57
C ILE A 502 -14.39 0.90 -6.13
N PRO A 503 -15.55 0.37 -5.68
CA PRO A 503 -16.85 0.86 -6.15
C PRO A 503 -17.06 2.35 -5.88
N ALA A 504 -16.66 2.86 -4.70
CA ALA A 504 -16.78 4.27 -4.37
C ALA A 504 -15.92 5.17 -5.28
N MET A 505 -14.68 4.76 -5.60
CA MET A 505 -13.82 5.49 -6.54
C MET A 505 -14.35 5.43 -7.98
N LEU A 506 -14.96 4.32 -8.39
CA LEU A 506 -15.57 4.21 -9.72
C LEU A 506 -16.79 5.13 -9.85
N GLN A 507 -17.65 5.15 -8.83
CA GLN A 507 -18.79 6.10 -8.76
C GLN A 507 -18.33 7.56 -8.79
N TYR A 508 -17.21 7.88 -8.12
CA TYR A 508 -16.63 9.23 -8.16
C TYR A 508 -16.21 9.64 -9.58
N ARG A 509 -15.53 8.75 -10.31
CA ARG A 509 -15.08 9.05 -11.66
C ARG A 509 -16.25 9.21 -12.64
N GLU A 510 -17.29 8.39 -12.50
CA GLU A 510 -18.51 8.52 -13.28
C GLU A 510 -19.23 9.85 -13.00
N GLY A 511 -19.20 10.34 -11.75
CA GLY A 511 -19.71 11.67 -11.38
C GLY A 511 -18.87 12.82 -11.93
N ALA A 512 -17.55 12.70 -11.93
CA ALA A 512 -16.64 13.72 -12.47
C ALA A 512 -16.76 13.87 -13.99
N ASP A 513 -17.00 12.76 -14.72
CA ASP A 513 -17.21 12.79 -16.16
C ASP A 513 -18.64 13.27 -16.54
N GLY A 514 -19.58 13.27 -15.59
CA GLY A 514 -21.00 13.61 -15.81
C GLY A 514 -21.33 15.10 -15.85
N ASP A 515 -20.56 15.93 -15.17
CA ASP A 515 -20.77 17.40 -15.12
C ASP A 515 -20.02 18.17 -16.22
N ASP A 516 -19.17 17.50 -17.00
CA ASP A 516 -18.46 18.06 -18.16
C ASP A 516 -19.22 17.90 -19.48
N ALA A 517 -20.53 17.60 -19.43
CA ALA A 517 -21.37 17.74 -20.62
C ALA A 517 -21.30 19.20 -21.10
N PRO A 518 -20.75 19.49 -22.30
CA PRO A 518 -20.64 20.84 -22.77
C PRO A 518 -22.04 21.49 -22.76
N PRO A 519 -22.16 22.75 -22.31
CA PRO A 519 -23.46 23.41 -22.27
C PRO A 519 -24.12 23.29 -23.65
N PRO A 520 -25.44 23.01 -23.72
CA PRO A 520 -26.12 22.79 -24.99
C PRO A 520 -25.88 24.00 -25.90
N GLY A 521 -25.11 23.79 -26.98
CA GLY A 521 -24.71 24.83 -27.94
C GLY A 521 -23.21 25.09 -28.07
N ALA A 522 -22.33 24.46 -27.28
CA ALA A 522 -20.88 24.57 -27.53
C ALA A 522 -20.48 23.83 -28.83
N PRO A 523 -19.66 24.43 -29.71
CA PRO A 523 -19.21 23.79 -30.93
C PRO A 523 -18.36 22.55 -30.61
N ALA A 524 -18.54 21.49 -31.40
CA ALA A 524 -17.84 20.22 -31.22
C ALA A 524 -16.32 20.42 -31.24
N PRO A 525 -15.55 19.71 -30.39
CA PRO A 525 -14.10 19.75 -30.44
C PRO A 525 -13.64 19.25 -31.80
N ILE A 526 -12.78 20.03 -32.46
CA ILE A 526 -12.13 19.64 -33.71
C ILE A 526 -11.17 18.50 -33.35
N THR A 527 -11.54 17.28 -33.71
CA THR A 527 -10.67 16.10 -33.66
C THR A 527 -9.52 16.25 -34.67
N PRO A 528 -8.29 15.83 -34.32
CA PRO A 528 -7.15 15.84 -35.22
C PRO A 528 -7.32 14.89 -36.43
#